data_AF-A0A2D9LVR5-F1
#
_entry.id   AF-A0A2D9LVR5-F1
#
_cell.length_a   1.000
_cell.length_b   1.000
_cell.length_c   1.000
_cell.angle_alpha   90.00
_cell.angle_beta   90.00
_cell.angle_gamma   90.00
#
_symmetry.space_group_name_H-M   'P 1'
#
loop_
_entity.id
_entity.type
_entity.pdbx_description
1 polymer ?
#
loop_
_entity_poly.entity_id
_entity_poly.type
_entity_poly.pdbx_seq_one_letter_code
_entity_poly.pdbx_strand_id
1 'polypeptide(L)' 'MEMLDHNFFLFFNMDSSQYNVAYRRQDEDYGLIEPELT' A
#
# COMPACT_ATOMS: atom_id res chain seq x y z
N MET A 1 -2.16 -3.65 8.48
CA MET A 1 -3.01 -4.58 7.72
C MET A 1 -3.78 -5.53 8.62
N GLU A 2 -3.17 -6.06 9.67
CA GLU A 2 -3.75 -7.20 10.40
C GLU A 2 -4.85 -6.86 11.40
N MET A 3 -5.05 -5.58 11.76
CA MET A 3 -6.12 -5.17 12.67
C MET A 3 -7.50 -5.08 12.01
N LEU A 4 -7.59 -5.23 10.67
CA LEU A 4 -8.84 -5.07 9.93
C LEU A 4 -9.16 -6.24 8.99
N ASP A 5 -8.38 -7.33 9.00
CA ASP A 5 -8.50 -8.43 8.04
C ASP A 5 -8.61 -7.91 6.58
N HIS A 6 -7.71 -6.99 6.22
CA HIS A 6 -7.68 -6.35 4.91
C HIS A 6 -6.44 -6.80 4.13
N ASN A 7 -6.65 -7.11 2.84
CA ASN A 7 -5.57 -7.53 1.93
C ASN A 7 -4.85 -6.35 1.27
N PHE A 8 -5.45 -5.15 1.25
CA PHE A 8 -4.79 -3.90 0.83
C PHE A 8 -5.15 -2.72 1.77
N PHE A 9 -4.34 -1.67 1.79
CA PHE A 9 -4.55 -0.44 2.53
C PHE A 9 -4.05 0.78 1.74
N LEU A 10 -4.95 1.73 1.51
CA LEU A 10 -4.65 3.01 0.88
C LEU A 10 -4.29 4.03 1.96
N PHE A 11 -3.20 4.76 1.75
CA PHE A 11 -2.74 5.80 2.68
C PHE A 11 -2.08 6.96 1.95
N PHE A 12 -1.95 8.09 2.64
CA PHE A 12 -1.18 9.23 2.18
C PHE A 12 0.23 9.14 2.77
N ASN A 13 1.23 9.05 1.91
CA ASN A 13 2.64 8.98 2.28
C ASN A 13 3.18 10.39 2.51
N MET A 14 3.72 10.64 3.70
CA MET A 14 4.26 11.96 4.07
C MET A 14 5.61 12.27 3.42
N ASP A 15 6.40 11.24 3.07
CA ASP A 15 7.72 11.42 2.47
C ASP A 15 7.61 11.79 0.99
N SER A 16 6.71 11.13 0.25
CA SER A 16 6.46 11.41 -1.17
C SER A 16 5.34 12.43 -1.41
N SER A 17 4.56 12.77 -0.38
CA SER A 17 3.34 13.59 -0.50
C SER A 17 2.35 13.05 -1.54
N GLN A 18 2.24 11.73 -1.63
CA GLN A 18 1.40 11.02 -2.62
C GLN A 18 0.53 9.95 -1.93
N TYR A 19 -0.51 9.50 -2.65
CA TYR A 19 -1.31 8.35 -2.22
C TYR A 19 -0.62 7.06 -2.62
N ASN A 20 -0.51 6.11 -1.71
CA ASN A 20 0.11 4.81 -1.93
C ASN A 20 -0.81 3.67 -1.47
N VAL A 21 -0.66 2.49 -2.05
CA VAL A 21 -1.38 1.28 -1.64
C VAL A 21 -0.39 0.23 -1.16
N ALA A 22 -0.47 -0.16 0.10
CA ALA A 22 0.21 -1.35 0.62
C ALA A 22 -0.70 -2.58 0.47
N TYR A 23 -0.18 -3.72 0.06
CA TYR A 23 -0.96 -4.95 -0.11
C TYR A 23 -0.17 -6.21 0.26
N ARG A 24 -0.87 -7.28 0.64
CA ARG A 24 -0.27 -8.60 0.89
C ARG A 24 -0.22 -9.40 -0.41
N ARG A 25 0.95 -9.92 -0.74
CA ARG A 25 1.19 -10.78 -1.90
C ARG A 25 0.85 -12.25 -1.57
N GLN A 26 0.82 -13.09 -2.59
CA GLN A 26 0.56 -14.52 -2.44
C GLN A 26 1.69 -15.28 -1.73
N ASP A 27 2.91 -14.74 -1.75
CA ASP A 27 4.09 -15.26 -1.05
C ASP A 27 4.24 -14.74 0.39
N GLU A 28 3.13 -14.25 0.98
CA GLU A 28 3.02 -13.69 2.33
C GLU A 28 3.84 -12.41 2.61
N ASP A 29 4.57 -11.90 1.61
CA ASP A 29 5.29 -10.63 1.71
C ASP A 29 4.38 -9.43 1.36
N TYR A 30 4.85 -8.22 1.66
CA TYR A 30 4.13 -6.99 1.36
C TYR A 30 4.65 -6.33 0.08
N GLY A 31 3.72 -5.77 -0.70
CA GLY A 31 4.02 -4.91 -1.85
C GLY A 31 3.53 -3.49 -1.63
N LEU A 32 4.13 -2.55 -2.35
CA LEU A 32 3.74 -1.14 -2.40
C LEU A 32 3.42 -0.77 -3.86
N ILE A 33 2.27 -0.14 -4.08
CA ILE A 33 1.90 0.47 -5.35
C ILE A 33 2.01 1.99 -5.17
N GLU A 34 2.77 2.63 -6.06
CA GLU A 34 2.95 4.07 -6.12
C GLU A 34 2.39 4.58 -7.46
N PRO A 35 1.64 5.69 -7.47
CA PRO A 35 1.10 6.26 -8.69
C PRO A 35 2.21 6.99 -9.47
N GLU A 36 2.32 6.71 -10.76
CA GLU A 36 3.08 7.55 -11.67
C GLU A 36 2.17 8.65 -12.21
N LEU A 37 2.51 9.91 -11.90
CA LEU A 37 1.86 11.08 -12.49
C LEU A 37 2.51 11.38 -13.84
N THR A 38 1.97 10.81 -14.90
CA THR A 38 2.24 11.21 -16.30
C THR A 38 1.44 12.43 -16.72
#